data_AF-A0A9D7EYB3-F1
#
_entry.id   AF-A0A9D7EYB3-F1
#
_cell.length_a   1.000
_cell.length_b   1.000
_cell.length_c   1.000
_cell.angle_alpha   90.00
_cell.angle_beta   90.00
_cell.angle_gamma   90.00
#
_symmetry.space_group_name_H-M   'P 1'
#
loop_
_entity.id
_entity.type
_entity.pdbx_description
1 polymer ?
#
loop_
_entity_poly.entity_id
_entity_poly.type
_entity_poly.pdbx_seq_one_letter_code
_entity_poly.pdbx_strand_id
1 'polypeptide(L)'
;MEEQYYQQARTKVQKKKKFFNHLKTFIIINVVMSLVVAMDGDMFGFLPATLFWGMGLAFHYVKVFGIPGTNILTPEWEDQEIEKEMERMKGSKPPEETTFPPAPPEKPLDLKELRKNYDEKDLV
;
A
#
# COMPACT_ATOMS: atom_id res chain seq x y z
N MET A 1 -13.00 19.52 4.82
CA MET A 1 -13.22 18.26 5.56
C MET A 1 -14.29 17.39 4.87
N GLU A 2 -15.47 17.93 4.55
CA GLU A 2 -16.56 17.15 3.91
C GLU A 2 -16.17 16.46 2.59
N GLU A 3 -15.43 17.15 1.72
CA GLU A 3 -14.97 16.56 0.44
C GLU A 3 -14.03 15.37 0.64
N GLN A 4 -13.16 15.40 1.65
CA GLN A 4 -12.23 14.30 1.94
C GLN A 4 -12.97 13.06 2.42
N TYR A 5 -13.92 13.21 3.35
CA TYR A 5 -14.76 12.11 3.80
C TYR A 5 -15.59 11.51 2.66
N TYR A 6 -16.11 12.35 1.77
CA TYR A 6 -16.85 11.89 0.59
C TYR A 6 -15.99 11.06 -0.36
N GLN A 7 -14.76 11.49 -0.65
CA GLN A 7 -13.84 10.74 -1.51
C GLN A 7 -13.41 9.41 -0.87
N GLN A 8 -13.18 9.40 0.45
CA GLN A 8 -12.87 8.17 1.18
C GLN A 8 -14.04 7.18 1.13
N ALA A 9 -15.26 7.65 1.41
CA ALA A 9 -16.47 6.83 1.32
C ALA A 9 -16.68 6.27 -0.09
N ARG A 10 -16.50 7.11 -1.13
CA ARG A 10 -16.58 6.72 -2.54
C ARG A 10 -15.57 5.64 -2.88
N THR A 11 -14.33 5.76 -2.41
CA THR A 11 -13.26 4.79 -2.65
C THR A 11 -13.59 3.45 -1.99
N LYS A 12 -14.13 3.46 -0.77
CA LYS A 12 -14.58 2.24 -0.06
C LYS A 12 -15.68 1.52 -0.85
N VAL A 13 -16.68 2.25 -1.35
CA VAL A 13 -17.77 1.68 -2.16
C VAL A 13 -17.24 1.10 -3.47
N GLN A 14 -16.31 1.78 -4.15
CA GLN A 14 -15.72 1.27 -5.39
C GLN A 14 -14.94 -0.03 -5.15
N LYS A 15 -14.15 -0.13 -4.07
CA LYS A 15 -13.44 -1.36 -3.68
C LYS A 15 -14.41 -2.53 -3.47
N LYS A 16 -15.51 -2.29 -2.74
CA LYS A 16 -16.58 -3.28 -2.53
C LYS A 16 -17.21 -3.73 -3.85
N LYS A 17 -17.55 -2.78 -4.73
CA LYS A 17 -18.13 -3.08 -6.05
C LYS A 17 -17.19 -3.92 -6.93
N LYS A 18 -15.89 -3.61 -6.92
CA LYS A 18 -14.88 -4.37 -7.67
C LYS A 18 -14.77 -5.81 -7.16
N PHE A 19 -14.78 -6.01 -5.84
CA PHE A 19 -14.81 -7.34 -5.25
C PHE A 19 -16.06 -8.14 -5.67
N PHE A 20 -17.26 -7.52 -5.62
CA PHE A 20 -18.49 -8.19 -6.05
C PHE A 20 -18.45 -8.63 -7.52
N ASN A 21 -17.86 -7.83 -8.41
CA ASN A 21 -17.65 -8.24 -9.79
C ASN A 21 -16.73 -9.46 -9.90
N HIS A 22 -15.62 -9.52 -9.16
CA HIS A 22 -14.74 -10.68 -9.14
C HIS A 22 -15.42 -11.92 -8.55
N LEU A 23 -16.15 -11.77 -7.44
CA LEU A 23 -16.93 -12.84 -6.83
C LEU A 23 -18.00 -13.37 -7.79
N LYS A 24 -18.71 -12.49 -8.51
CA LYS A 24 -19.70 -12.88 -9.52
C LYS A 24 -19.07 -13.69 -10.63
N THR A 25 -17.94 -13.24 -11.19
CA THR A 25 -17.21 -13.99 -12.22
C THR A 25 -16.75 -15.34 -11.70
N PHE A 26 -16.21 -15.41 -10.48
CA PHE A 26 -15.81 -16.66 -9.85
C PHE A 26 -16.98 -17.64 -9.73
N ILE A 27 -18.14 -17.19 -9.24
CA ILE A 27 -19.34 -18.05 -9.12
C ILE A 27 -19.79 -18.55 -10.48
N ILE A 28 -19.91 -17.67 -11.49
CA ILE A 28 -20.37 -18.05 -12.84
C ILE A 28 -19.44 -19.12 -13.43
N ILE A 29 -18.12 -18.89 -13.38
CA ILE A 29 -17.15 -19.85 -13.93
C ILE A 29 -17.24 -21.18 -13.19
N ASN A 30 -17.30 -21.18 -11.85
CA ASN A 30 -17.40 -22.42 -11.08
C ASN A 30 -18.69 -23.19 -11.36
N VAL A 31 -19.82 -22.50 -11.54
CA VAL A 31 -21.10 -23.15 -11.90
C VAL A 31 -20.99 -23.80 -13.29
N VAL A 32 -20.48 -23.08 -14.28
CA VAL A 32 -20.28 -23.63 -15.63
C VAL A 32 -19.32 -24.83 -15.59
N MET A 33 -18.21 -24.70 -14.86
CA MET A 33 -17.22 -25.78 -14.75
C MET A 33 -17.79 -27.01 -14.04
N SER A 34 -18.58 -26.79 -12.97
CA SER A 34 -19.27 -27.88 -12.26
C SER A 34 -20.28 -28.60 -13.14
N LEU A 35 -20.98 -27.91 -14.04
CA LEU A 35 -21.90 -28.54 -15.00
C LEU A 35 -21.16 -29.39 -16.04
N VAL A 36 -20.07 -28.86 -16.60
CA VAL A 36 -19.23 -29.59 -17.56
C VAL A 36 -18.67 -30.86 -16.93
N VAL A 37 -18.10 -30.73 -15.74
CA VAL A 37 -17.53 -31.84 -14.98
C VAL A 37 -18.58 -32.90 -14.60
N ALA A 38 -19.79 -32.48 -14.23
CA ALA A 38 -20.89 -33.40 -13.94
C ALA A 38 -21.31 -34.25 -15.16
N MET A 39 -21.08 -33.75 -16.38
CA MET A 39 -21.36 -34.48 -17.62
C MET A 39 -20.20 -35.43 -18.03
N ASP A 40 -18.96 -35.09 -17.68
CA ASP A 40 -17.74 -35.83 -18.08
C ASP A 40 -17.32 -36.91 -17.05
N GLY A 41 -17.87 -36.86 -15.84
CA GLY A 41 -17.63 -37.86 -14.77
C GLY A 41 -16.37 -37.63 -13.92
N ASP A 42 -15.50 -36.68 -14.29
CA ASP A 42 -14.31 -36.30 -13.51
C ASP A 42 -14.59 -35.16 -12.53
N MET A 43 -15.22 -35.49 -11.40
CA MET A 43 -15.58 -34.51 -10.35
C MET A 43 -14.40 -33.79 -9.71
N PHE A 44 -13.17 -34.28 -9.85
CA PHE A 44 -12.03 -33.77 -9.08
C PHE A 44 -11.06 -32.90 -9.89
N GLY A 45 -11.11 -32.94 -11.23
CA GLY A 45 -10.18 -32.21 -12.10
C GLY A 45 -10.18 -30.68 -11.92
N PHE A 46 -11.29 -30.06 -11.50
CA PHE A 46 -11.40 -28.61 -11.36
C PHE A 46 -11.15 -28.08 -9.93
N LEU A 47 -11.13 -28.96 -8.92
CA LEU A 47 -10.95 -28.57 -7.52
C LEU A 47 -9.65 -27.81 -7.24
N PRO A 48 -8.47 -28.20 -7.77
CA PRO A 48 -7.23 -27.46 -7.52
C PRO A 48 -7.29 -26.02 -8.03
N ALA A 49 -7.91 -25.81 -9.20
CA ALA A 49 -8.08 -24.48 -9.78
C ALA A 49 -9.03 -23.62 -8.93
N THR A 50 -10.17 -24.19 -8.49
CA THR A 50 -11.14 -23.52 -7.62
C THR A 50 -10.55 -23.18 -6.26
N LEU A 51 -9.74 -24.07 -5.67
CA LEU A 51 -9.09 -23.83 -4.39
C LEU A 51 -8.04 -22.72 -4.49
N PHE A 52 -7.21 -22.71 -5.53
CA PHE A 52 -6.22 -21.66 -5.73
C PHE A 52 -6.88 -20.29 -5.95
N TRP A 53 -7.88 -20.22 -6.84
CA TRP A 53 -8.62 -18.99 -7.08
C TRP A 53 -9.46 -18.55 -5.88
N GLY A 54 -10.06 -19.51 -5.17
CA GLY A 54 -10.82 -19.28 -3.94
C GLY A 54 -9.94 -18.68 -2.84
N MET A 55 -8.70 -19.12 -2.72
CA MET A 55 -7.74 -18.55 -1.77
C MET A 55 -7.41 -17.09 -2.10
N GLY A 56 -7.17 -16.78 -3.38
CA GLY A 56 -6.96 -15.41 -3.84
C GLY A 56 -8.18 -14.50 -3.58
N LEU A 57 -9.38 -15.04 -3.76
CA LEU A 57 -10.63 -14.35 -3.48
C LEU A 57 -10.81 -14.09 -1.97
N ALA A 58 -10.46 -15.05 -1.12
CA ALA A 58 -10.47 -14.89 0.33
C ALA A 58 -9.51 -13.78 0.79
N PHE A 59 -8.29 -13.73 0.24
CA PHE A 59 -7.36 -12.61 0.50
C PHE A 59 -7.93 -11.26 0.05
N HIS A 60 -8.57 -11.21 -1.13
CA HIS A 60 -9.20 -9.98 -1.60
C HIS A 60 -10.37 -9.55 -0.73
N TYR A 61 -11.15 -10.50 -0.20
CA TYR A 61 -12.22 -10.24 0.75
C TYR A 61 -11.66 -9.60 2.02
N VAL A 62 -10.63 -10.20 2.64
CA VAL A 62 -9.99 -9.65 3.84
C VAL A 62 -9.43 -8.25 3.58
N LYS A 63 -8.86 -7.99 2.40
CA LYS A 63 -8.36 -6.65 2.04
C LYS A 63 -9.46 -5.59 1.87
N VAL A 64 -10.66 -5.99 1.46
CA VAL A 64 -11.77 -5.05 1.19
C VAL A 64 -12.68 -4.86 2.40
N PHE A 65 -12.89 -5.91 3.19
CA PHE A 65 -13.81 -5.93 4.32
C PHE A 65 -13.12 -5.99 5.69
N GLY A 66 -11.81 -6.24 5.73
CA GLY A 66 -11.09 -6.54 6.96
C GLY A 66 -11.31 -7.99 7.42
N ILE A 67 -10.78 -8.32 8.59
CA ILE A 67 -11.02 -9.62 9.22
C ILE A 67 -12.35 -9.54 9.99
N PRO A 68 -13.32 -10.44 9.74
CA PRO A 68 -14.58 -10.42 10.49
C PRO A 68 -14.32 -10.66 11.99
N GLY A 69 -14.82 -9.76 12.84
CA GLY A 69 -14.67 -9.84 14.29
C GLY A 69 -13.44 -9.12 14.87
N THR A 70 -12.53 -8.62 14.03
CA THR A 70 -11.42 -7.76 14.47
C THR A 70 -11.36 -6.53 13.56
N ASN A 71 -11.20 -5.33 14.13
CA ASN A 71 -11.05 -4.12 13.32
C ASN A 71 -9.63 -4.00 12.75
N ILE A 72 -8.97 -5.12 12.43
CA ILE A 72 -7.56 -5.20 12.04
C ILE A 72 -7.49 -5.37 10.51
N LEU A 73 -6.52 -4.71 9.87
CA LEU A 73 -6.42 -4.57 8.40
C LEU A 73 -7.57 -3.79 7.72
N THR A 74 -8.40 -3.09 8.50
CA THR A 74 -9.33 -2.10 7.94
C THR A 74 -8.62 -0.77 7.71
N PRO A 75 -9.05 0.05 6.72
CA PRO A 75 -8.48 1.38 6.48
C PRO A 75 -8.46 2.25 7.75
N GLU A 76 -9.52 2.21 8.56
CA GLU A 76 -9.59 2.93 9.84
C GLU A 76 -8.51 2.50 10.84
N TRP A 77 -8.11 1.24 10.85
CA TRP A 77 -7.05 0.75 11.74
C TRP A 77 -5.66 1.10 11.22
N GLU A 78 -5.49 1.06 9.89
CA GLU A 78 -4.27 1.50 9.23
C GLU A 78 -4.02 3.00 9.52
N ASP A 79 -5.05 3.84 9.41
CA ASP A 79 -4.97 5.27 9.76
C ASP A 79 -4.58 5.48 11.24
N GLN A 80 -5.17 4.71 12.16
CA GLN A 80 -4.85 4.79 13.60
C GLN A 80 -3.43 4.34 13.94
N GLU A 81 -2.92 3.27 13.33
CA GLU A 81 -1.54 2.83 13.57
C GLU A 81 -0.52 3.78 12.93
N ILE A 82 -0.82 4.37 11.77
CA ILE A 82 0.04 5.42 11.21
C ILE A 82 0.14 6.61 12.16
N GLU A 83 -0.98 7.05 12.74
CA GLU A 83 -0.99 8.15 13.71
C GLU A 83 -0.17 7.81 14.97
N LYS A 84 -0.36 6.62 15.54
CA LYS A 84 0.43 6.16 16.70
C LYS A 84 1.93 6.07 16.40
N GLU A 85 2.30 5.58 15.22
CA GLU A 85 3.71 5.47 14.83
C GLU A 85 4.33 6.86 14.59
N MET A 86 3.57 7.79 14.01
CA MET A 86 3.97 9.20 13.88
C MET A 86 4.16 9.88 15.24
N GLU A 87 3.29 9.60 16.22
CA GLU A 87 3.44 10.08 17.59
C GLU A 87 4.67 9.48 18.29
N ARG A 88 4.97 8.19 18.08
CA ARG A 88 6.21 7.56 18.56
C ARG A 88 7.46 8.20 17.98
N MET A 89 7.47 8.50 16.68
CA MET A 89 8.57 9.23 16.03
C MET A 89 8.71 10.65 16.58
N LYS A 90 7.59 11.36 16.83
CA LYS A 90 7.59 12.71 17.41
C LYS A 90 7.92 12.75 18.91
N GLY A 91 7.59 11.69 19.66
CA GLY A 91 7.92 11.52 21.07
C GLY A 91 9.39 11.11 21.29
N SER A 92 9.99 10.49 20.26
CA SER A 92 11.43 10.23 20.16
C SER A 92 12.19 11.44 19.61
N LYS A 93 11.85 12.66 20.05
CA LYS A 93 12.72 13.82 19.82
C LYS A 93 14.07 13.53 20.48
N PRO A 94 15.19 13.50 19.75
CA PRO A 94 16.49 13.74 20.35
C PRO A 94 16.42 15.08 21.11
N PRO A 95 17.11 15.22 22.25
CA PRO A 95 17.16 16.51 22.95
C PRO A 95 17.59 17.56 21.93
N GLU A 96 16.73 18.54 21.70
CA GLU A 96 17.05 19.81 21.06
C GLU A 96 18.07 19.66 19.92
N GLU A 97 17.59 19.39 18.70
CA GLU A 97 18.43 19.59 17.52
C GLU A 97 18.91 21.04 17.60
N THR A 98 20.18 21.17 17.99
CA THR A 98 20.96 22.39 17.93
C THR A 98 20.56 23.10 16.66
N THR A 99 19.98 24.27 16.79
CA THR A 99 19.83 25.21 15.70
C THR A 99 21.22 25.44 15.12
N PHE A 100 21.62 24.64 14.14
CA PHE A 100 22.57 25.08 13.15
C PHE A 100 21.91 26.31 12.50
N PRO A 101 22.60 27.46 12.48
CA PRO A 101 22.06 28.61 11.76
C PRO A 101 21.70 28.17 10.34
N PRO A 102 20.60 28.69 9.76
CA PRO A 102 20.19 28.32 8.41
C PRO A 102 21.41 28.42 7.50
N ALA A 103 21.66 27.35 6.72
CA ALA A 103 22.81 27.26 5.86
C ALA A 103 22.93 28.59 5.08
N PRO A 104 24.11 29.25 5.08
CA PRO A 104 24.31 30.46 4.31
C PRO A 104 23.84 30.22 2.87
N PRO A 105 23.16 31.19 2.23
CA PRO A 105 22.65 30.99 0.88
C PRO A 105 23.78 30.47 0.00
N GLU A 106 23.56 29.29 -0.56
CA GLU A 106 24.51 28.55 -1.38
C GLU A 106 24.90 29.41 -2.57
N LYS A 107 26.07 30.07 -2.46
CA LYS A 107 26.65 30.80 -3.57
C LYS A 107 27.01 29.75 -4.63
N PRO A 108 26.61 29.94 -5.91
CA PRO A 108 26.97 29.01 -6.96
C PRO A 108 28.49 28.88 -6.98
N LEU A 109 28.96 27.66 -6.75
CA LEU A 109 30.37 27.35 -6.59
C LEU A 109 31.07 27.60 -7.93
N ASP A 110 31.71 28.76 -8.08
CA ASP A 110 32.47 29.07 -9.29
C ASP A 110 33.82 28.34 -9.26
N LEU A 111 33.79 27.14 -9.83
CA LEU A 111 34.96 26.26 -9.98
C LEU A 111 36.13 26.95 -10.70
N LYS A 112 35.87 28.04 -11.46
CA LYS A 112 36.92 28.78 -12.16
C LYS A 112 37.76 29.63 -11.21
N GLU A 113 37.17 30.16 -10.14
CA GLU A 113 37.93 30.90 -9.11
C GLU A 113 38.74 29.94 -8.23
N LEU A 114 38.16 28.80 -7.85
CA LEU A 114 38.85 27.75 -7.09
C LEU A 114 40.07 27.21 -7.84
N ARG A 115 39.93 26.95 -9.14
CA ARG A 115 41.05 26.47 -9.98
C ARG A 115 42.16 27.51 -10.15
N LYS A 116 41.82 28.80 -10.09
CA LYS A 116 42.80 29.90 -10.22
C LYS A 116 43.67 30.05 -8.97
N ASN A 117 43.15 29.65 -7.81
CA ASN A 117 43.82 29.80 -6.52
C ASN A 117 44.48 28.52 -6.01
N TYR A 118 44.54 27.49 -6.84
CA TYR A 118 45.15 26.20 -6.49
C TYR A 118 46.56 26.13 -7.09
N ASP A 119 47.59 26.23 -6.26
CA ASP A 119 48.98 26.07 -6.68
C ASP A 119 49.35 24.58 -6.58
N GLU A 120 49.75 23.98 -7.70
CA GLU A 120 50.08 22.54 -7.79
C GLU A 120 51.25 22.13 -6.87
N LYS A 121 51.96 23.10 -6.29
CA LYS A 121 53.10 22.89 -5.38
C LYS A 121 52.71 22.49 -3.95
N ASP A 122 51.45 22.64 -3.59
CA ASP A 122 50.92 22.21 -2.29
C ASP A 122 50.46 20.74 -2.28
N LEU A 123 50.47 20.10 -3.46
CA LEU A 123 50.24 18.66 -3.62
C LEU A 123 51.58 17.92 -3.46
N VAL A 124 52.02 17.78 -2.21
CA VAL A 124 53.20 17.00 -1.81
C VAL A 124 52.85 15.54 -1.60
#